data_AF-A0A932UHF0-F1
#
_entry.id   AF-A0A932UHF0-F1
#
_cell.length_a   1.000
_cell.length_b   1.000
_cell.length_c   1.000
_cell.angle_alpha   90.00
_cell.angle_beta   90.00
_cell.angle_gamma   90.00
#
_symmetry.space_group_name_H-M   'P 1'
#
loop_
_entity.id
_entity.type
_entity.pdbx_description
1 polymer ?
#
loop_
_entity_poly.entity_id
_entity_poly.type
_entity_poly.pdbx_seq_one_letter_code
_entity_poly.pdbx_strand_id
1 'polypeptide(L)'
;ELAALLTERRTPLRGYFGYALLYWLLVGVGYYCVLAAFDPTVEVRTAVLVTGFYAGAWLAGYYTLLSPGGLGIRELTYAALLLTVLPSPLAAMLPLVARLWTLVGELISGLIAVALLRTLRTE
;
A
#
# COMPACT_ATOMS: atom_id res chain seq x y z
N GLU A 1 9.85 19.54 -28.48
CA GLU A 1 10.37 19.46 -27.09
C GLU A 1 9.67 18.37 -26.26
N LEU A 2 8.34 18.33 -26.18
CA LEU A 2 7.62 17.28 -25.42
C LEU A 2 7.90 15.83 -25.91
N ALA A 3 8.04 15.65 -27.23
CA ALA A 3 8.38 14.34 -27.82
C ALA A 3 9.82 13.88 -27.49
N ALA A 4 10.74 14.80 -27.23
CA ALA A 4 12.14 14.52 -26.88
C ALA A 4 12.27 14.10 -25.40
N LEU A 5 11.47 14.70 -24.50
CA LEU A 5 11.40 14.30 -23.09
C LEU A 5 10.84 12.88 -22.89
N LEU A 6 9.99 12.41 -23.81
CA LEU A 6 9.42 11.06 -23.76
C LEU A 6 10.33 9.98 -24.36
N THR A 7 11.32 10.35 -25.17
CA THR A 7 12.21 9.40 -25.87
C THR A 7 13.45 9.01 -25.06
N GLU A 8 13.89 9.82 -24.09
CA GLU A 8 15.17 9.60 -23.41
C GLU A 8 15.11 8.85 -22.06
N ARG A 9 13.94 8.69 -21.42
CA ARG A 9 13.87 7.94 -20.16
C ARG A 9 13.78 6.44 -20.40
N ARG A 10 14.89 5.83 -20.84
CA ARG A 10 15.15 4.41 -20.60
C ARG A 10 15.41 4.22 -19.10
N THR A 11 14.36 4.23 -18.29
CA THR A 11 14.49 3.88 -16.87
C THR A 11 15.05 2.47 -16.78
N PRO A 12 16.17 2.26 -16.06
CA PRO A 12 16.75 0.94 -15.96
C PRO A 12 15.74 0.03 -15.22
N LEU A 13 15.28 -1.02 -15.89
CA LEU A 13 14.30 -1.99 -15.37
C LEU A 13 14.66 -2.46 -13.95
N ARG A 14 15.96 -2.64 -13.69
CA ARG A 14 16.54 -3.00 -12.39
C ARG A 14 16.23 -1.97 -11.29
N GLY A 15 16.33 -0.68 -11.61
CA GLY A 15 16.02 0.41 -10.68
C GLY A 15 14.53 0.47 -10.35
N TYR A 16 13.68 0.28 -11.36
CA TYR A 16 12.23 0.21 -11.15
C TYR A 16 11.83 -0.99 -10.28
N PHE A 17 12.40 -2.18 -10.58
CA PHE A 17 12.16 -3.38 -9.78
C PHE A 17 12.61 -3.20 -8.33
N GLY A 18 13.81 -2.63 -8.11
CA GLY A 18 14.31 -2.35 -6.77
C GLY A 18 13.42 -1.36 -6.00
N TYR A 19 12.96 -0.30 -6.67
CA TYR A 19 12.01 0.65 -6.09
C TYR A 19 10.68 -0.01 -5.72
N ALA A 20 10.10 -0.81 -6.63
CA ALA A 20 8.85 -1.50 -6.40
C ALA A 20 8.98 -2.49 -5.22
N LEU A 21 10.06 -3.27 -5.19
CA LEU A 21 10.32 -4.19 -4.08
C LEU A 21 10.44 -3.46 -2.74
N LEU A 22 11.22 -2.37 -2.70
CA LEU A 22 11.36 -1.55 -1.50
C LEU A 22 10.02 -0.98 -1.04
N TYR A 23 9.21 -0.47 -1.97
CA TYR A 23 7.87 0.03 -1.69
C TYR A 23 7.01 -1.03 -1.00
N TRP A 24 6.92 -2.25 -1.57
CA TRP A 24 6.11 -3.32 -0.99
C TRP A 24 6.61 -3.76 0.38
N LEU A 25 7.94 -3.83 0.57
CA LEU A 25 8.52 -4.15 1.87
C LEU A 25 8.20 -3.10 2.92
N LEU A 26 8.31 -1.80 2.58
CA LEU A 26 7.97 -0.71 3.49
C LEU A 26 6.49 -0.73 3.89
N VAL A 27 5.60 -0.99 2.93
CA VAL A 27 4.16 -1.15 3.23
C VAL A 27 3.93 -2.33 4.17
N GLY A 28 4.57 -3.47 3.88
CA GLY A 28 4.52 -4.67 4.71
C GLY A 28 4.99 -4.45 6.15
N VAL A 29 6.13 -3.76 6.31
CA VAL A 29 6.65 -3.34 7.63
C VAL A 29 5.65 -2.44 8.35
N GLY A 30 5.08 -1.45 7.65
CA GLY A 30 4.06 -0.58 8.24
C GLY A 30 2.85 -1.37 8.75
N TYR A 31 2.38 -2.34 7.97
CA TYR A 31 1.23 -3.18 8.34
C TYR A 31 1.56 -4.11 9.51
N TYR A 32 2.78 -4.67 9.55
CA TYR A 32 3.26 -5.43 10.69
C TYR A 32 3.32 -4.57 11.95
N CYS A 33 3.83 -3.34 11.87
CA CYS A 33 3.87 -2.42 13.01
C CYS A 33 2.46 -2.12 13.55
N VAL A 34 1.47 -1.95 12.67
CA VAL A 34 0.07 -1.82 13.09
C VAL A 34 -0.38 -3.08 13.83
N LEU A 35 -0.16 -4.27 13.26
CA LEU A 35 -0.54 -5.52 13.90
C LEU A 35 0.12 -5.70 15.28
N ALA A 36 1.42 -5.46 15.39
CA ALA A 36 2.19 -5.56 16.63
C ALA A 36 1.76 -4.53 17.69
N ALA A 37 1.19 -3.39 17.29
CA ALA A 37 0.63 -2.42 18.22
C ALA A 37 -0.66 -2.90 18.89
N PHE A 38 -1.44 -3.75 18.21
CA PHE A 38 -2.66 -4.34 18.77
C PHE A 38 -2.42 -5.69 19.45
N ASP A 39 -1.44 -6.46 18.97
CA ASP A 39 -1.00 -7.70 19.58
C ASP A 39 0.54 -7.77 19.59
N PRO A 40 1.18 -7.37 20.71
CA PRO A 40 2.63 -7.40 20.84
C PRO A 40 3.25 -8.81 20.84
N THR A 41 2.44 -9.87 20.92
CA THR A 41 2.92 -11.26 20.92
C THR A 41 3.17 -11.80 19.52
N VAL A 42 2.74 -11.09 18.48
CA VAL A 42 2.91 -11.50 17.08
C VAL A 42 4.40 -11.52 16.72
N GLU A 43 4.83 -12.65 16.16
CA GLU A 43 6.22 -12.82 15.74
C GLU A 43 6.59 -11.94 14.54
N VAL A 44 7.83 -11.44 14.53
CA VAL A 44 8.40 -10.65 13.41
C VAL A 44 8.30 -11.37 12.07
N ARG A 45 8.38 -12.71 12.07
CA ARG A 45 8.24 -13.51 10.84
C ARG A 45 6.88 -13.31 10.15
N THR A 46 5.85 -12.93 10.89
CA THR A 46 4.51 -12.62 10.38
C THR A 46 4.51 -11.44 9.42
N ALA A 47 5.51 -10.54 9.50
CA ALA A 47 5.68 -9.44 8.56
C ALA A 47 5.78 -9.92 7.11
N VAL A 48 6.42 -11.07 6.87
CA VAL A 48 6.53 -11.65 5.51
C VAL A 48 5.16 -12.06 4.99
N LEU A 49 4.33 -12.69 5.84
CA LEU A 49 2.99 -13.14 5.47
C LEU A 49 2.05 -11.95 5.21
N VAL A 50 2.04 -10.97 6.11
CA VAL A 50 1.31 -9.70 5.98
C VAL A 50 1.65 -9.02 4.64
N THR A 51 2.94 -8.92 4.32
CA THR A 51 3.42 -8.31 3.07
C THR A 51 2.95 -9.08 1.85
N GLY A 52 3.16 -10.40 1.82
CA GLY A 52 2.83 -11.26 0.69
C GLY A 52 1.32 -11.34 0.45
N PHE A 53 0.53 -11.49 1.51
CA PHE A 53 -0.93 -11.51 1.43
C PHE A 53 -1.49 -10.18 0.96
N TYR A 54 -0.91 -9.06 1.41
CA TYR A 54 -1.32 -7.74 0.93
C TYR A 54 -0.99 -7.53 -0.56
N ALA A 55 0.18 -7.96 -1.01
CA ALA A 55 0.55 -7.94 -2.44
C ALA A 55 -0.40 -8.82 -3.28
N GLY A 56 -0.74 -10.02 -2.79
CA GLY A 56 -1.73 -10.90 -3.44
C GLY A 56 -3.14 -10.29 -3.48
N ALA A 57 -3.58 -9.66 -2.40
CA ALA A 57 -4.86 -8.97 -2.33
C ALA A 57 -4.92 -7.75 -3.28
N TRP A 58 -3.80 -7.06 -3.49
CA TRP A 58 -3.69 -6.00 -4.49
C TRP A 58 -3.87 -6.53 -5.90
N LEU A 59 -3.27 -7.68 -6.25
CA LEU A 59 -3.52 -8.32 -7.54
C LEU A 59 -5.01 -8.65 -7.70
N ALA A 60 -5.64 -9.23 -6.68
CA ALA A 60 -7.09 -9.51 -6.71
C ALA A 60 -7.92 -8.23 -6.94
N GLY A 61 -7.59 -7.13 -6.26
CA GLY A 61 -8.24 -5.83 -6.45
C GLY A 61 -7.95 -5.15 -7.79
N TYR A 62 -6.88 -5.50 -8.50
CA TYR A 62 -6.63 -5.03 -9.87
C TYR A 62 -7.50 -5.74 -10.91
N TYR A 63 -7.83 -7.00 -10.67
CA TYR A 63 -8.64 -7.81 -11.60
C TYR A 63 -10.15 -7.57 -11.47
N THR A 64 -10.59 -6.72 -10.56
CA THR A 64 -12.00 -6.46 -10.33
C THR A 64 -12.49 -5.32 -11.22
N LEU A 65 -13.30 -5.66 -12.21
CA LEU A 65 -13.84 -4.72 -13.20
C LEU A 65 -14.83 -3.69 -12.61
N LEU A 66 -15.45 -4.01 -11.47
CA LEU A 66 -16.59 -3.27 -10.93
C LEU A 66 -16.27 -2.47 -9.65
N SER A 67 -15.10 -2.67 -9.04
CA SER A 67 -14.72 -1.92 -7.83
C SER A 67 -13.69 -0.85 -8.17
N PRO A 68 -14.01 0.46 -8.04
CA PRO A 68 -13.04 1.52 -8.28
C PRO A 68 -11.84 1.35 -7.33
N GLY A 69 -10.64 1.20 -7.90
CA GLY A 69 -9.40 1.02 -7.13
C GLY A 69 -9.34 -0.25 -6.27
N GLY A 70 -10.16 -1.27 -6.56
CA GLY A 70 -10.20 -2.51 -5.78
C GLY A 70 -10.95 -2.41 -4.44
N LEU A 71 -11.70 -1.31 -4.21
CA LEU A 71 -12.44 -1.07 -2.97
C LEU A 71 -13.35 -2.24 -2.59
N GLY A 72 -13.19 -2.73 -1.37
CA GLY A 72 -13.93 -3.88 -0.84
C GLY A 72 -13.24 -5.20 -1.18
N ILE A 73 -12.96 -5.48 -2.45
CA ILE A 73 -12.38 -6.79 -2.82
C ILE A 73 -10.96 -6.96 -2.29
N ARG A 74 -10.12 -5.92 -2.38
CA ARG A 74 -8.77 -5.99 -1.82
C ARG A 74 -8.81 -6.22 -0.31
N GLU A 75 -9.65 -5.48 0.40
CA GLU A 75 -9.76 -5.58 1.86
C GLU A 75 -10.32 -6.92 2.31
N LEU A 76 -11.35 -7.43 1.63
CA LEU A 76 -11.93 -8.75 1.90
C LEU A 76 -10.96 -9.88 1.57
N THR A 77 -10.26 -9.80 0.42
CA THR A 77 -9.24 -10.79 0.04
C THR A 77 -8.13 -10.81 1.08
N TYR A 78 -7.68 -9.64 1.52
CA TYR A 78 -6.63 -9.53 2.52
C TYR A 78 -7.07 -10.09 3.88
N ALA A 79 -8.29 -9.76 4.34
CA ALA A 79 -8.88 -10.34 5.54
C ALA A 79 -8.99 -11.86 5.45
N ALA A 80 -9.46 -12.39 4.31
CA ALA A 80 -9.61 -13.83 4.09
C ALA A 80 -8.27 -14.57 4.13
N LEU A 81 -7.21 -13.99 3.57
CA LEU A 81 -5.87 -14.55 3.65
C LEU A 81 -5.33 -14.49 5.09
N LEU A 82 -5.52 -13.37 5.79
CA LEU A 82 -5.08 -13.23 7.19
C LEU A 82 -5.79 -14.19 8.14
N LEU A 83 -7.06 -14.53 7.90
CA LEU A 83 -7.79 -15.52 8.69
C LEU A 83 -7.14 -16.91 8.71
N THR A 84 -6.26 -17.20 7.73
CA THR A 84 -5.52 -18.49 7.70
C THR A 84 -4.37 -18.53 8.70
N VAL A 85 -3.95 -17.38 9.25
CA VAL A 85 -2.76 -17.27 10.13
C VAL A 85 -2.97 -16.40 11.37
N LEU A 86 -4.05 -15.62 11.44
CA LEU A 86 -4.40 -14.74 12.57
C LEU A 86 -5.81 -15.04 13.11
N PRO A 87 -6.06 -14.74 14.40
CA PRO A 87 -7.40 -14.72 14.96
C PRO A 87 -8.34 -13.77 14.20
N SER A 88 -9.62 -14.14 14.15
CA SER A 88 -10.66 -13.40 13.41
C SER A 88 -10.70 -11.88 13.68
N PRO A 89 -10.62 -11.40 14.94
CA PRO A 89 -10.63 -9.95 15.20
C PRO A 89 -9.46 -9.21 14.54
N LEU A 90 -8.24 -9.76 14.61
CA LEU A 90 -7.05 -9.13 14.03
C LEU A 90 -7.05 -9.19 12.50
N ALA A 91 -7.52 -10.31 11.94
CA ALA A 91 -7.62 -10.49 10.49
C ALA A 91 -8.61 -9.51 9.84
N ALA A 92 -9.72 -9.18 10.51
CA ALA A 92 -10.68 -8.19 10.03
C ALA A 92 -10.22 -6.74 10.29
N MET A 93 -9.57 -6.49 11.42
CA MET A 93 -9.12 -5.15 11.83
C MET A 93 -8.00 -4.62 10.92
N LEU A 94 -6.97 -5.44 10.65
CA LEU A 94 -5.76 -4.97 9.98
C LEU A 94 -6.01 -4.33 8.61
N PRO A 95 -6.80 -4.93 7.69
CA PRO A 95 -7.13 -4.31 6.40
C PRO A 95 -7.81 -2.95 6.54
N LEU A 96 -8.71 -2.78 7.52
CA LEU A 96 -9.49 -1.57 7.74
C LEU A 96 -8.63 -0.43 8.32
N VAL A 97 -7.87 -0.72 9.37
CA VAL A 97 -6.96 0.25 9.99
C VAL A 97 -5.90 0.68 8.99
N ALA A 98 -5.35 -0.26 8.23
CA ALA A 98 -4.36 0.03 7.22
C ALA A 98 -4.92 0.91 6.08
N ARG A 99 -6.21 0.76 5.72
CA ARG A 99 -6.86 1.69 4.78
C ARG A 99 -6.95 3.10 5.33
N LEU A 100 -7.44 3.25 6.55
CA LEU A 100 -7.54 4.56 7.21
C LEU A 100 -6.16 5.23 7.26
N TRP A 101 -5.12 4.48 7.64
CA TRP A 101 -3.75 4.97 7.64
C TRP A 101 -3.29 5.44 6.26
N THR A 102 -3.52 4.65 5.21
CA THR A 102 -3.14 5.05 3.84
C THR A 102 -3.93 6.26 3.34
N LEU A 103 -5.23 6.34 3.63
CA LEU A 103 -6.08 7.48 3.24
C LEU A 103 -5.62 8.78 3.91
N VAL A 104 -5.21 8.71 5.18
CA VAL A 104 -4.63 9.86 5.89
C VAL A 104 -3.31 10.28 5.21
N GLY A 105 -2.44 9.34 4.87
CA GLY A 105 -1.20 9.63 4.16
C GLY A 105 -1.42 10.26 2.77
N GLU A 106 -2.39 9.74 2.01
CA GLU A 106 -2.80 10.29 0.72
C GLU A 106 -3.35 11.72 0.85
N LEU A 107 -4.21 11.95 1.85
CA LEU A 107 -4.77 13.28 2.12
C LEU A 107 -3.69 14.28 2.49
N ILE A 108 -2.78 13.94 3.41
CA ILE A 108 -1.66 14.79 3.80
C ILE A 108 -0.78 15.12 2.59
N SER A 109 -0.44 14.10 1.80
CA SER A 109 0.39 14.28 0.60
C SER A 109 -0.28 15.20 -0.42
N GLY A 110 -1.59 15.04 -0.63
CA GLY A 110 -2.38 15.91 -1.49
C GLY A 110 -2.44 17.35 -0.98
N LEU A 111 -2.64 17.56 0.32
CA LEU A 111 -2.64 18.89 0.94
C LEU A 111 -1.29 19.59 0.80
N ILE A 112 -0.18 18.86 1.02
CA ILE A 112 1.18 19.39 0.82
C ILE A 112 1.38 19.79 -0.65
N ALA A 113 0.99 18.93 -1.60
CA ALA A 113 1.11 19.23 -3.02
C ALA A 113 0.31 20.49 -3.40
N VAL A 114 -0.92 20.63 -2.92
CA VAL A 114 -1.74 21.83 -3.15
C VAL A 114 -1.11 23.07 -2.54
N ALA A 115 -0.56 22.99 -1.32
CA ALA A 115 0.12 24.10 -0.67
C ALA A 115 1.35 24.57 -1.47
N LEU A 116 2.19 23.63 -1.91
CA LEU A 116 3.38 23.91 -2.72
C LEU A 116 3.03 24.52 -4.09
N LEU A 117 1.98 24.00 -4.75
CA LEU A 117 1.53 24.55 -6.03
C LEU A 117 0.96 25.97 -5.89
N ARG A 118 0.38 26.30 -4.74
CA ARG A 118 -0.10 27.67 -4.45
C ARG A 118 1.07 28.63 -4.26
N THR A 119 2.14 28.23 -3.55
CA THR A 119 3.31 29.08 -3.32
C THR A 119 4.10 29.34 -4.61
N LEU A 120 4.20 28.35 -5.50
CA LEU A 120 4.93 28.49 -6.78
C LEU A 120 4.18 29.31 -7.83
N ARG A 121 2.86 29.53 -7.67
CA ARG A 121 2.04 30.34 -8.59
C ARG A 121 1.98 31.82 -8.20
N THR A 122 2.43 32.16 -6.99
CA THR A 122 2.44 33.53 -6.47
C THR A 122 3.76 34.26 -6.73
N GLU A 123 4.77 33.58 -7.29
CA GLU A 123 5.98 34.17 -7.88
C GLU A 123 5.81 34.35 -9.39
#